data_AF-A0A3C1VRB6-F1
#
_entry.id   AF-A0A3C1VRB6-F1
#
_cell.length_a   1.000
_cell.length_b   1.000
_cell.length_c   1.000
_cell.angle_alpha   90.00
_cell.angle_beta   90.00
_cell.angle_gamma   90.00
#
_symmetry.space_group_name_H-M   'P 1'
#
loop_
_entity.id
_entity.type
_entity.pdbx_description
1 polymer ?
#
loop_
_entity_poly.entity_id
_entity_poly.type
_entity_poly.pdbx_seq_one_letter_code
_entity_poly.pdbx_strand_id
1 'polypeptide(L)'
;FDRSWYNRAVVEPVMGFCSQREYKFFLEQVVLLERMLKEDGLHMIKFWFSIDEGEQAKRIKERKTNPLKQWKLSTVDALAQSKWDEYTQHKEAMFERTSTTDSPWIVIEGNDRDKACLESMRYVLNKMKYEDKGVTGQRLEPDPEIAQMQPTFKIPHIKFKGQDGSES
;
A
#
# COMPACT_ATOMS: atom_id res chain seq x y z
N PHE A 1 9.63 2.85 0.07
CA PHE A 1 9.21 4.05 0.80
C PHE A 1 8.66 3.62 2.17
N ASP A 2 9.06 4.26 3.27
CA ASP A 2 8.43 4.07 4.59
C ASP A 2 7.24 5.04 4.68
N ARG A 3 6.02 4.51 4.58
CA ARG A 3 4.83 5.20 4.03
C ARG A 3 5.05 5.63 2.58
N SER A 4 4.12 6.40 2.01
CA SER A 4 4.22 6.92 0.64
C SER A 4 3.23 8.07 0.41
N TRP A 5 3.04 8.47 -0.86
CA TRP A 5 1.98 9.40 -1.28
C TRP A 5 0.57 8.96 -0.85
N TYR A 6 0.38 7.68 -0.52
CA TYR A 6 -0.87 7.13 0.00
C TYR A 6 -1.26 7.60 1.41
N ASN A 7 -0.44 8.40 2.10
CA ASN A 7 -0.91 9.13 3.29
C ASN A 7 -2.19 9.92 2.97
N ARG A 8 -2.29 10.50 1.77
CA ARG A 8 -3.47 11.23 1.31
C ARG A 8 -4.70 10.36 1.06
N ALA A 9 -4.54 9.05 0.90
CA ALA A 9 -5.68 8.13 0.76
C ALA A 9 -6.28 7.70 2.10
N VAL A 10 -5.50 7.72 3.18
CA VAL A 10 -5.91 7.10 4.45
C VAL A 10 -5.70 8.02 5.64
N VAL A 11 -4.46 8.35 5.98
CA VAL A 11 -4.17 9.10 7.21
C VAL A 11 -4.68 10.54 7.15
N GLU A 12 -4.40 11.25 6.05
CA GLU A 12 -4.79 12.66 5.91
C GLU A 12 -6.31 12.87 5.98
N PRO A 13 -7.17 12.13 5.25
CA PRO A 13 -8.61 12.34 5.33
C PRO A 13 -9.18 11.97 6.70
N VAL A 14 -8.72 10.86 7.32
CA VAL A 14 -9.19 10.43 8.66
C VAL A 14 -8.82 11.44 9.74
N MET A 15 -7.66 12.08 9.62
CA MET A 15 -7.17 13.05 10.59
C MET A 15 -7.58 14.50 10.25
N GLY A 16 -8.26 14.73 9.13
CA GLY A 16 -8.65 16.06 8.67
C GLY A 16 -7.48 16.93 8.20
N PHE A 17 -6.37 16.33 7.78
CA PHE A 17 -5.19 17.03 7.25
C PHE A 17 -5.32 17.38 5.76
N CYS A 18 -6.33 16.86 5.06
CA CYS A 18 -6.68 17.26 3.71
C CYS A 18 -8.19 17.49 3.59
N SER A 19 -8.58 18.35 2.65
CA SER A 19 -9.98 18.54 2.27
C SER A 19 -10.52 17.34 1.48
N GLN A 20 -11.83 17.17 1.47
CA GLN A 20 -12.49 16.14 0.66
C GLN A 20 -12.17 16.27 -0.84
N ARG A 21 -11.94 17.51 -1.32
CA ARG A 21 -11.55 17.78 -2.70
C ARG A 21 -10.16 17.23 -3.00
N GLU A 22 -9.18 17.48 -2.14
CA GLU A 22 -7.81 16.98 -2.30
C GLU A 22 -7.75 15.45 -2.23
N TYR A 23 -8.50 14.84 -1.32
CA TYR A 23 -8.61 13.38 -1.22
C TYR A 23 -9.13 12.75 -2.52
N LYS A 24 -10.25 13.26 -3.05
CA LYS A 24 -10.85 12.74 -4.30
C LYS A 24 -9.90 12.92 -5.48
N PHE A 25 -9.32 14.12 -5.61
CA PHE A 25 -8.39 14.44 -6.68
C PHE A 25 -7.15 13.54 -6.64
N PHE A 26 -6.60 13.26 -5.45
CA PHE A 26 -5.49 12.34 -5.29
C PHE A 26 -5.82 10.92 -5.79
N LEU A 27 -6.99 10.38 -5.43
CA LEU A 27 -7.40 9.04 -5.85
C LEU A 27 -7.60 8.92 -7.37
N GLU A 28 -7.95 10.01 -8.05
CA GLU A 28 -8.06 10.06 -9.50
C GLU A 28 -6.69 10.11 -10.19
N GLN A 29 -5.72 10.82 -9.60
CA GLN A 29 -4.41 11.04 -10.21
C GLN A 29 -3.38 9.96 -9.91
N VAL A 30 -3.42 9.35 -8.74
CA VAL A 30 -2.36 8.44 -8.28
C VAL A 30 -2.14 7.28 -9.25
N VAL A 31 -3.21 6.73 -9.83
CA VAL A 31 -3.10 5.63 -10.80
C VAL A 31 -2.42 6.08 -12.10
N LEU A 32 -2.65 7.32 -12.53
CA LEU A 32 -1.96 7.89 -13.70
C LEU A 32 -0.47 8.09 -13.42
N LEU A 33 -0.12 8.61 -12.24
CA LEU A 33 1.28 8.74 -11.81
C LEU A 33 1.98 7.38 -11.78
N GLU A 34 1.35 6.37 -11.18
CA GLU A 34 1.86 5.01 -11.11
C GLU A 34 2.12 4.41 -12.50
N ARG A 35 1.20 4.66 -13.43
CA ARG A 35 1.34 4.24 -14.82
C ARG A 35 2.51 4.94 -15.51
N MET A 36 2.63 6.26 -15.36
CA MET A 36 3.75 7.02 -15.94
C MET A 36 5.11 6.49 -15.44
N LEU A 37 5.23 6.25 -14.13
CA LEU A 37 6.46 5.69 -13.55
C LEU A 37 6.76 4.29 -14.10
N LYS A 38 5.73 3.46 -14.29
CA LYS A 38 5.90 2.12 -14.87
C LYS A 38 6.31 2.17 -16.34
N GLU A 39 5.73 3.08 -17.13
CA GLU A 39 6.08 3.30 -18.52
C GLU A 39 7.53 3.80 -18.67
N ASP A 40 8.06 4.53 -17.69
CA ASP A 40 9.48 4.92 -17.59
C ASP A 40 10.40 3.79 -17.08
N GLY A 41 9.87 2.57 -16.90
CA GLY A 41 10.64 1.38 -16.52
C GLY A 41 10.76 1.14 -15.02
N LEU A 42 10.04 1.90 -14.17
CA LEU A 42 10.06 1.67 -12.72
C LEU A 42 9.27 0.40 -12.34
N HIS A 43 9.93 -0.53 -11.67
CA HIS A 43 9.26 -1.64 -11.00
C HIS A 43 8.70 -1.20 -9.66
N MET A 44 7.37 -1.17 -9.54
CA MET A 44 6.69 -0.76 -8.32
C MET A 44 5.91 -1.90 -7.69
N ILE A 45 6.13 -2.10 -6.39
CA ILE A 45 5.43 -3.07 -5.56
C ILE A 45 4.80 -2.31 -4.38
N LYS A 46 3.50 -2.50 -4.17
CA LYS A 46 2.73 -1.82 -3.12
C LYS A 46 2.34 -2.82 -2.04
N PHE A 47 2.90 -2.65 -0.84
CA PHE A 47 2.59 -3.48 0.32
C PHE A 47 1.70 -2.74 1.31
N TRP A 48 0.66 -3.42 1.78
CA TRP A 48 -0.11 -3.02 2.94
C TRP A 48 0.04 -4.08 4.03
N PHE A 49 0.64 -3.72 5.16
CA PHE A 49 0.77 -4.63 6.30
C PHE A 49 -0.50 -4.55 7.14
N SER A 50 -1.30 -5.62 7.12
CA SER A 50 -2.52 -5.74 7.91
C SER A 50 -2.16 -6.32 9.28
N ILE A 51 -2.58 -5.65 10.35
CA ILE A 51 -2.50 -6.18 11.71
C ILE A 51 -3.89 -6.11 12.30
N ASP A 52 -4.21 -7.04 13.18
CA ASP A 52 -5.49 -7.01 13.87
C ASP A 52 -5.54 -5.86 14.87
N GLU A 53 -6.75 -5.37 15.14
CA GLU A 53 -7.00 -4.30 16.09
C GLU A 53 -6.39 -4.61 17.47
N GLY A 54 -6.55 -5.85 17.94
CA GLY A 54 -6.01 -6.31 19.21
C GLY A 54 -4.47 -6.33 19.25
N GLU A 55 -3.83 -6.77 18.16
CA GLU A 55 -2.38 -6.78 18.05
C GLU A 55 -1.82 -5.35 17.93
N GLN A 56 -2.53 -4.44 17.23
CA GLN A 56 -2.19 -3.02 17.21
C GLN A 56 -2.23 -2.41 18.62
N ALA A 57 -3.32 -2.62 19.36
CA ALA A 57 -3.48 -2.12 20.72
C ALA A 57 -2.39 -2.64 21.66
N LYS A 58 -2.06 -3.93 21.56
CA LYS A 58 -0.96 -4.55 22.31
C LYS A 58 0.39 -3.90 21.99
N ARG A 59 0.72 -3.73 20.70
CA ARG A 59 1.97 -3.08 20.28
C ARG A 59 2.07 -1.62 20.76
N ILE A 60 0.97 -0.88 20.76
CA ILE A 60 0.92 0.49 21.31
C ILE A 60 1.21 0.46 22.82
N LYS A 61 0.59 -0.46 23.57
CA LYS A 61 0.83 -0.61 25.02
C LYS A 61 2.29 -0.97 25.31
N GLU A 62 2.88 -1.90 24.58
CA GLU A 62 4.30 -2.27 24.72
C GLU A 62 5.25 -1.11 24.43
N ARG A 63 4.94 -0.28 23.41
CA ARG A 63 5.75 0.91 23.12
C ARG A 63 5.69 1.94 24.24
N LYS A 64 4.57 2.05 24.96
CA LYS A 64 4.44 2.96 26.13
C LYS A 64 5.32 2.52 27.29
N THR A 65 5.42 1.21 27.53
CA THR A 65 6.15 0.66 28.68
C THR A 65 7.63 0.39 28.40
N ASN A 66 8.05 0.28 27.14
CA ASN A 66 9.44 -0.02 26.77
C ASN A 66 10.25 1.26 26.45
N PRO A 67 11.24 1.65 27.28
CA PRO A 67 12.04 2.87 27.09
C PRO A 67 12.73 2.97 25.73
N LEU A 68 13.12 1.84 25.13
CA LEU A 68 13.81 1.80 23.84
C LEU A 68 12.87 2.02 22.64
N LYS A 69 11.54 1.92 22.86
CA LYS A 69 10.52 2.01 21.80
C LYS A 69 9.58 3.21 21.96
N GLN A 70 9.65 3.94 23.08
CA GLN A 70 8.76 5.07 23.39
C GLN A 70 8.76 6.16 22.32
N TRP A 71 9.93 6.46 21.73
CA TRP A 71 10.07 7.47 20.67
C TRP A 71 9.26 7.15 19.39
N LYS A 72 8.80 5.90 19.21
CA LYS A 72 7.97 5.47 18.07
C LYS A 72 6.47 5.70 18.27
N LEU A 73 6.06 6.28 19.39
CA LEU A 73 4.66 6.63 19.63
C LEU A 73 4.36 8.02 19.09
N SER A 74 3.36 8.11 18.22
CA SER A 74 2.79 9.39 17.83
C SER A 74 1.37 9.56 18.38
N THR A 75 0.93 10.82 18.47
CA THR A 75 -0.47 11.16 18.79
C THR A 75 -1.43 10.62 17.74
N VAL A 76 -0.99 10.57 16.48
CA VAL A 76 -1.73 9.97 15.36
C VAL A 76 -1.97 8.48 15.62
N ASP A 77 -0.96 7.73 16.07
CA ASP A 77 -1.12 6.29 16.35
C ASP A 77 -2.11 6.02 17.49
N ALA A 78 -2.15 6.89 18.50
CA ALA A 78 -3.10 6.76 19.60
C ALA A 78 -4.54 7.03 19.15
N LEU A 79 -4.74 8.01 18.27
CA LEU A 79 -6.05 8.33 17.70
C LEU A 79 -6.50 7.32 16.64
N ALA A 80 -5.56 6.68 15.95
CA ALA A 80 -5.86 5.66 14.93
C ALA A 80 -6.67 4.50 15.49
N GLN A 81 -6.39 4.08 16.74
CA GLN A 81 -7.17 3.05 17.43
C GLN A 81 -8.65 3.47 17.59
N SER A 82 -8.91 4.71 18.02
CA SER A 82 -10.28 5.21 18.20
C SER A 82 -11.04 5.43 16.89
N LYS A 83 -10.32 5.52 15.77
CA LYS A 83 -10.85 5.77 14.43
C LYS A 83 -10.76 4.54 13.51
N TRP A 84 -10.66 3.35 14.09
CA TRP A 84 -10.43 2.10 13.36
C TRP A 84 -11.36 1.92 12.15
N ASP A 85 -12.65 2.21 12.32
CA ASP A 85 -13.65 2.08 11.26
C ASP A 85 -13.44 3.09 10.12
N GLU A 86 -13.10 4.34 10.44
CA GLU A 86 -12.78 5.37 9.42
C GLU A 86 -11.53 4.97 8.63
N TYR A 87 -10.49 4.49 9.32
CA TYR A 87 -9.28 3.96 8.67
C TYR A 87 -9.59 2.79 7.75
N THR A 88 -10.46 1.88 8.19
CA THR A 88 -10.88 0.71 7.41
C THR A 88 -11.63 1.12 6.14
N GLN A 89 -12.58 2.05 6.25
CA GLN A 89 -13.31 2.58 5.09
C GLN A 89 -12.39 3.24 4.06
N HIS A 90 -11.45 4.09 4.51
CA HIS A 90 -10.51 4.75 3.61
C HIS A 90 -9.50 3.78 2.97
N LYS A 91 -9.05 2.76 3.72
CA LYS A 91 -8.21 1.67 3.20
C LYS A 91 -8.94 0.89 2.10
N GLU A 92 -10.19 0.51 2.32
CA GLU A 92 -10.99 -0.22 1.34
C GLU A 92 -11.22 0.60 0.07
N ALA A 93 -11.63 1.87 0.23
CA ALA A 93 -11.80 2.78 -0.91
C ALA A 93 -10.50 2.99 -1.70
N MET A 94 -9.35 3.02 -1.02
CA MET A 94 -8.03 3.09 -1.65
C MET A 94 -7.74 1.84 -2.47
N PHE A 95 -7.99 0.64 -1.93
CA PHE A 95 -7.79 -0.62 -2.66
C PHE A 95 -8.68 -0.71 -3.89
N GLU A 96 -9.97 -0.43 -3.75
CA GLU A 96 -10.94 -0.47 -4.85
C GLU A 96 -10.54 0.41 -6.02
N ARG A 97 -9.97 1.59 -5.75
CA ARG A 97 -9.66 2.58 -6.80
C ARG A 97 -8.25 2.46 -7.35
N THR A 98 -7.32 1.89 -6.59
CA THR A 98 -5.89 1.97 -6.92
C THR A 98 -5.19 0.61 -6.99
N SER A 99 -5.87 -0.50 -6.68
CA SER A 99 -5.40 -1.84 -7.01
C SER A 99 -5.68 -2.11 -8.49
N THR A 100 -4.66 -1.95 -9.33
CA THR A 100 -4.77 -2.16 -10.77
C THR A 100 -4.11 -3.47 -11.17
N THR A 101 -4.43 -4.00 -12.34
CA THR A 101 -3.75 -5.20 -12.87
C THR A 101 -2.24 -4.99 -13.03
N ASP A 102 -1.84 -3.76 -13.34
CA ASP A 102 -0.45 -3.38 -13.56
C ASP A 102 0.34 -3.06 -12.30
N SER A 103 -0.34 -2.57 -11.26
CA SER A 103 0.22 -2.29 -9.94
C SER A 103 -0.80 -2.68 -8.87
N PRO A 104 -0.91 -3.98 -8.56
CA PRO A 104 -1.85 -4.45 -7.54
C PRO A 104 -1.36 -4.12 -6.14
N TRP A 105 -2.30 -4.03 -5.20
CA TRP A 105 -1.98 -4.01 -3.78
C TRP A 105 -1.75 -5.42 -3.24
N ILE A 106 -0.68 -5.58 -2.47
CA ILE A 106 -0.34 -6.83 -1.78
C ILE A 106 -0.52 -6.62 -0.29
N VAL A 107 -1.50 -7.31 0.28
CA VAL A 107 -1.76 -7.30 1.71
C VAL A 107 -0.93 -8.37 2.36
N ILE A 108 -0.11 -7.96 3.34
CA ILE A 108 0.74 -8.84 4.13
C ILE A 108 0.14 -8.98 5.52
N GLU A 109 -0.13 -10.22 5.96
CA GLU A 109 -0.49 -10.56 7.33
C GLU A 109 0.69 -10.20 8.26
N GLY A 110 0.54 -9.12 9.02
CA GLY A 110 1.60 -8.44 9.76
C GLY A 110 1.66 -8.75 11.26
N ASN A 111 0.80 -9.65 11.74
CA ASN A 111 0.73 -10.04 13.15
C ASN A 111 2.05 -10.66 13.63
N ASP A 112 2.69 -11.49 12.80
CA ASP A 112 4.04 -11.98 13.00
C ASP A 112 5.02 -11.18 12.12
N ARG A 113 5.88 -10.38 12.76
CA ARG A 113 6.80 -9.48 12.07
C ARG A 113 7.83 -10.22 11.22
N ASP A 114 8.34 -11.34 11.71
CA ASP A 114 9.45 -12.03 11.05
C ASP A 114 8.93 -12.79 9.82
N LYS A 115 7.76 -13.41 9.94
CA LYS A 115 7.05 -14.00 8.79
C LYS A 115 6.67 -12.94 7.76
N ALA A 116 6.06 -11.84 8.19
CA ALA A 116 5.67 -10.75 7.29
C ALA A 116 6.87 -10.19 6.51
N CYS A 117 8.01 -10.02 7.18
CA CYS A 117 9.25 -9.58 6.57
C CYS A 117 9.77 -10.59 5.52
N LEU A 118 9.84 -11.87 5.90
CA LEU A 118 10.32 -12.94 5.02
C LEU A 118 9.43 -13.09 3.78
N GLU A 119 8.10 -13.09 3.93
CA GLU A 119 7.17 -13.20 2.82
C GLU A 119 7.17 -11.96 1.92
N SER A 120 7.37 -10.77 2.48
CA SER A 120 7.57 -9.55 1.70
C SER A 120 8.82 -9.64 0.83
N MET A 121 9.93 -10.13 1.40
CA MET A 121 11.19 -10.35 0.64
C MET A 121 11.01 -11.39 -0.46
N ARG A 122 10.35 -12.52 -0.15
CA ARG A 122 9.99 -13.54 -1.14
C ARG A 122 9.17 -12.96 -2.28
N TYR A 123 8.16 -12.14 -1.97
CA TYR A 123 7.34 -11.50 -2.99
C TYR A 123 8.18 -10.63 -3.94
N VAL A 124 9.06 -9.79 -3.39
CA VAL A 124 9.94 -8.92 -4.21
C VAL A 124 10.84 -9.78 -5.10
N LEU A 125 11.58 -10.74 -4.52
CA LEU A 125 12.48 -11.61 -5.28
C LEU A 125 11.72 -12.41 -6.35
N ASN A 126 10.51 -12.89 -6.03
CA ASN A 126 9.70 -13.63 -6.98
C ASN A 126 9.20 -12.77 -8.14
N LYS A 127 8.97 -11.47 -7.95
CA LYS A 127 8.56 -10.55 -9.02
C LYS A 127 9.71 -10.08 -9.91
N MET A 128 10.93 -10.00 -9.37
CA MET A 128 12.07 -9.54 -10.14
C MET A 128 12.65 -10.65 -11.04
N LYS A 129 13.17 -10.24 -12.20
CA LYS A 129 14.01 -11.07 -13.06
C LYS A 129 15.47 -10.76 -12.73
N TYR A 130 16.23 -11.77 -12.34
CA TYR A 130 17.66 -11.65 -12.02
C TYR A 130 18.34 -13.00 -12.30
N GLU A 131 19.66 -12.96 -12.51
CA GLU A 131 20.48 -14.16 -12.75
C GLU A 131 20.49 -15.08 -11.52
N ASP A 132 20.66 -16.39 -11.72
CA ASP A 132 20.70 -17.40 -10.64
C ASP A 132 19.46 -17.49 -9.74
N LYS A 133 18.31 -16.95 -10.20
CA LYS A 133 17.04 -17.10 -9.50
C LYS A 133 16.69 -18.59 -9.32
N GLY A 134 16.55 -19.00 -8.06
CA GLY A 134 16.19 -20.37 -7.69
C GLY A 134 17.38 -21.32 -7.46
N VAL A 135 18.63 -20.90 -7.74
CA VAL A 135 19.84 -21.75 -7.55
C VAL A 135 20.00 -22.20 -6.09
N THR A 136 19.54 -21.40 -5.13
CA THR A 136 19.60 -21.70 -3.70
C THR A 136 18.61 -22.78 -3.25
N GLY A 137 17.64 -23.17 -4.10
CA GLY A 137 16.54 -24.08 -3.73
C GLY A 137 15.54 -23.49 -2.72
N GLN A 138 15.69 -22.22 -2.36
CA GLN A 138 14.77 -21.55 -1.44
C GLN A 138 13.43 -21.28 -2.11
N ARG A 139 12.34 -21.47 -1.36
CA ARG A 139 11.01 -21.07 -1.80
C ARG A 139 10.97 -19.56 -2.03
N LEU A 140 10.61 -19.15 -3.24
CA LEU A 140 10.39 -17.76 -3.61
C LEU A 140 8.91 -17.42 -3.72
N GLU A 141 8.06 -18.42 -3.97
CA GLU A 141 6.62 -18.27 -3.97
C GLU A 141 6.15 -17.78 -2.59
N PRO A 142 5.49 -16.61 -2.54
CA PRO A 142 4.91 -16.11 -1.31
C PRO A 142 3.81 -17.04 -0.82
N ASP A 143 3.74 -17.22 0.50
CA ASP A 143 2.66 -17.95 1.14
C ASP A 143 1.33 -17.22 0.92
N PRO A 144 0.32 -17.84 0.26
CA PRO A 144 -0.94 -17.17 -0.04
C PRO A 144 -1.77 -16.83 1.21
N GLU A 145 -1.52 -17.48 2.35
CA GLU A 145 -2.19 -17.11 3.61
C GLU A 145 -1.63 -15.80 4.16
N ILE A 146 -0.34 -15.53 3.93
CA ILE A 146 0.38 -14.37 4.47
C ILE A 146 0.42 -13.21 3.47
N ALA A 147 0.57 -13.48 2.17
CA ALA A 147 0.74 -12.47 1.13
C ALA A 147 -0.37 -12.57 0.08
N GLN A 148 -1.39 -11.73 0.23
CA GLN A 148 -2.62 -11.80 -0.57
C GLN A 148 -2.69 -10.62 -1.54
N MET A 149 -2.94 -10.91 -2.81
CA MET A 149 -3.19 -9.88 -3.81
C MET A 149 -4.63 -9.40 -3.71
N GLN A 150 -4.82 -8.09 -3.59
CA GLN A 150 -6.16 -7.50 -3.60
C GLN A 150 -6.79 -7.59 -5.00
N PRO A 151 -8.12 -7.82 -5.10
CA PRO A 151 -8.82 -7.80 -6.37
C PRO A 151 -8.53 -6.51 -7.14
N THR A 152 -8.30 -6.64 -8.44
CA THR A 152 -7.91 -5.50 -9.28
C THR A 152 -9.13 -4.90 -9.95
N PHE A 153 -9.25 -3.58 -9.90
CA PHE A 153 -10.22 -2.82 -10.69
C PHE A 153 -9.66 -2.56 -12.10
N LYS A 154 -10.52 -2.67 -13.13
CA LYS A 154 -10.14 -2.32 -14.50
C LYS A 154 -10.21 -0.81 -14.67
N ILE A 155 -9.10 -0.19 -15.04
CA ILE A 155 -9.09 1.24 -15.37
C ILE A 155 -9.98 1.44 -16.62
N PRO A 156 -11.03 2.28 -16.57
CA PRO A 156 -11.79 2.61 -17.76
C PRO A 156 -10.86 3.27 -18.78
N HIS A 157 -10.90 2.83 -20.04
CA HIS A 157 -10.09 3.41 -21.10
C HIS A 157 -10.39 4.91 -21.23
N ILE A 158 -9.46 5.75 -20.77
CA ILE A 158 -9.51 7.19 -21.00
C ILE A 158 -9.14 7.39 -22.48
N LYS A 159 -10.15 7.62 -23.32
CA LYS A 159 -9.92 8.11 -24.68
C LYS A 159 -9.42 9.54 -24.56
N PHE A 160 -8.11 9.74 -24.74
CA PHE A 160 -7.60 11.06 -25.04
C PHE A 160 -8.27 11.51 -26.34
N LYS A 161 -9.16 12.50 -26.28
CA LYS A 161 -9.57 13.24 -27.48
C LYS A 161 -8.31 13.94 -27.95
N GLY A 162 -7.66 13.38 -28.97
CA GLY A 162 -6.67 14.10 -29.74
C GLY A 162 -7.29 15.42 -30.17
N GLN A 163 -6.63 16.52 -29.85
CA GLN A 163 -6.78 17.73 -30.62
C GLN A 163 -6.26 17.40 -32.01
N ASP A 164 -7.17 17.10 -32.94
CA ASP A 164 -6.87 17.21 -34.36
C ASP A 164 -6.64 18.70 -34.63
N GLY A 165 -5.36 19.06 -34.65
CA GLY A 165 -4.90 20.38 -35.01
C GLY A 165 -3.56 20.27 -35.72
N SER A 166 -3.59 20.06 -37.04
CA SER A 166 -2.80 20.86 -37.99
C SER A 166 -2.98 20.38 -39.43
N GLU A 167 -3.38 21.33 -40.28
CA GLU A 167 -2.87 21.58 -41.64
C GLU A 167 -3.37 20.72 -42.82
N SER A 168 -4.39 21.25 -43.51
CA SER A 168 -4.22 21.86 -44.85
C SER A 168 -5.40 22.77 -45.18
#